data_AF-C9S5L4-F1
#
_entry.id   AF-C9S5L4-F1
#
_cell.length_a   1.000
_cell.length_b   1.000
_cell.length_c   1.000
_cell.angle_alpha   90.00
_cell.angle_beta   90.00
_cell.angle_gamma   90.00
#
_symmetry.space_group_name_H-M   'P 1'
#
loop_
_entity.id
_entity.type
_entity.pdbx_description
1 polymer ?
#
loop_
_entity_poly.entity_id
_entity_poly.type
_entity_poly.pdbx_seq_one_letter_code
_entity_poly.pdbx_strand_id
1 'polypeptide(L)'
;MKCQHTAILAALAGLTAAEVPQEHSHEKYLIAVNELLQLNNPFNIADSVFGFLGAAAAADGAGDVTNTDCLQQITADSAFTGAKTAGDIDGMANALIFRALERNSLSVGERSALCNETAENPEIAAISQHQDPASEGAAEENKAITLALAQQLALIGADPQLALESGTFPPGELGSRCGAGEATVAACEDGAAAASGLEGEQAAQAFNSALGL
;
A
#
# COMPACT_ATOMS: atom_id res chain seq x y z
N MET A 1 6.34 -36.72 -35.14
CA MET A 1 7.23 -36.00 -34.19
C MET A 1 6.36 -35.19 -33.25
N LYS A 2 6.53 -35.45 -31.95
CA LYS A 2 5.85 -34.79 -30.82
C LYS A 2 6.56 -33.48 -30.48
N CYS A 3 5.81 -32.58 -29.82
CA CYS A 3 6.20 -31.41 -29.03
C CYS A 3 5.74 -30.07 -29.62
N GLN A 4 4.49 -29.70 -29.32
CA GLN A 4 3.91 -28.38 -29.61
C GLN A 4 3.10 -27.83 -28.41
N HIS A 5 3.40 -28.25 -27.18
CA HIS A 5 2.59 -27.88 -26.00
C HIS A 5 3.39 -27.30 -24.82
N THR A 6 4.70 -27.09 -24.94
CA THR A 6 5.52 -26.70 -23.78
C THR A 6 5.78 -25.19 -23.67
N ALA A 7 5.54 -24.40 -24.72
CA ALA A 7 5.91 -22.97 -24.73
C ALA A 7 4.88 -22.04 -24.06
N ILE A 8 3.62 -22.47 -23.90
CA ILE A 8 2.55 -21.61 -23.37
C ILE A 8 2.54 -21.57 -21.83
N LEU A 9 3.09 -22.58 -21.15
CA LEU A 9 3.05 -22.66 -19.68
C LEU A 9 4.11 -21.79 -18.98
N ALA A 10 5.22 -21.47 -19.66
CA ALA A 10 6.30 -20.67 -19.07
C ALA A 10 5.97 -19.17 -19.02
N ALA A 11 5.17 -18.66 -19.96
CA ALA A 11 4.77 -17.25 -20.01
C ALA A 11 3.77 -16.88 -18.90
N LEU A 12 2.91 -17.81 -18.46
CA LEU A 12 2.00 -17.56 -17.35
C LEU A 12 2.69 -17.61 -15.97
N ALA A 13 3.74 -18.41 -15.81
CA ALA A 13 4.47 -18.54 -14.55
C ALA A 13 5.38 -17.34 -14.24
N GLY A 14 5.77 -16.57 -15.28
CA GLY A 14 6.59 -15.36 -15.11
C GLY A 14 5.80 -14.14 -14.63
N LEU A 15 4.49 -14.07 -14.91
CA LEU A 15 3.65 -12.93 -14.49
C LEU A 15 3.20 -13.05 -13.02
N THR A 16 3.19 -14.24 -12.43
CA THR A 16 2.76 -14.45 -11.04
C THR A 16 3.86 -14.19 -10.00
N ALA A 17 5.06 -13.80 -10.42
CA ALA A 17 6.21 -13.63 -9.52
C ALA A 17 6.82 -12.21 -9.56
N ALA A 18 6.21 -11.28 -10.31
CA ALA A 18 6.61 -9.88 -10.39
C ALA A 18 5.60 -8.96 -9.70
N GLU A 19 4.98 -9.44 -8.62
CA GLU A 19 4.33 -8.54 -7.67
C GLU A 19 5.44 -7.89 -6.84
N VAL A 20 5.44 -6.56 -6.77
CA VAL A 20 6.41 -5.83 -5.96
C VAL A 20 6.26 -6.36 -4.52
N PRO A 21 7.29 -6.98 -3.90
CA PRO A 21 7.19 -7.58 -2.56
C PRO A 21 6.72 -6.59 -1.48
N GLN A 22 6.79 -5.30 -1.81
CA GLN A 22 6.35 -4.18 -1.02
C GLN A 22 4.84 -4.11 -0.82
N GLU A 23 4.04 -4.40 -1.85
CA GLU A 23 2.58 -4.22 -1.82
C GLU A 23 1.89 -5.36 -1.07
N HIS A 24 2.46 -6.57 -1.10
CA HIS A 24 1.89 -7.74 -0.41
C HIS A 24 2.21 -7.83 1.08
N SER A 25 3.20 -7.09 1.59
CA SER A 25 3.53 -7.15 3.02
C SER A 25 2.37 -6.67 3.91
N HIS A 26 1.56 -5.75 3.39
CA HIS A 26 0.43 -5.15 4.08
C HIS A 26 -0.93 -5.67 3.61
N GLU A 27 -0.99 -6.54 2.59
CA GLU A 27 -2.24 -7.07 2.03
C GLU A 27 -3.13 -7.73 3.08
N LYS A 28 -2.52 -8.42 4.06
CA LYS A 28 -3.26 -9.03 5.17
C LYS A 28 -4.14 -8.04 5.94
N TYR A 29 -3.73 -6.77 6.03
CA TYR A 29 -4.53 -5.72 6.68
C TYR A 29 -5.62 -5.18 5.77
N LEU A 30 -5.41 -5.13 4.45
CA LEU A 30 -6.48 -4.83 3.49
C LEU A 30 -7.60 -5.85 3.61
N ILE A 31 -7.24 -7.14 3.62
CA ILE A 31 -8.19 -8.24 3.75
C ILE A 31 -8.94 -8.14 5.07
N ALA A 32 -8.22 -8.01 6.19
CA ALA A 32 -8.84 -7.91 7.51
C ALA A 32 -9.77 -6.69 7.63
N VAL A 33 -9.37 -5.52 7.12
CA VAL A 33 -10.21 -4.32 7.16
C VAL A 33 -11.43 -4.45 6.24
N ASN A 34 -11.32 -5.10 5.08
CA ASN A 34 -12.47 -5.41 4.23
C ASN A 34 -13.48 -6.33 4.93
N GLU A 35 -13.03 -7.30 5.72
CA GLU A 35 -13.90 -8.13 6.55
C GLU A 35 -14.59 -7.29 7.64
N LEU A 36 -13.87 -6.39 8.30
CA LEU A 36 -14.43 -5.51 9.33
C LEU A 36 -15.42 -4.48 8.77
N LEU A 37 -15.23 -4.02 7.53
CA LEU A 37 -16.21 -3.16 6.85
C LEU A 37 -17.55 -3.88 6.66
N GLN A 38 -17.58 -5.23 6.58
CA GLN A 38 -18.86 -5.96 6.58
C GLN A 38 -19.62 -5.86 7.91
N LEU A 39 -18.91 -5.55 9.00
CA LEU A 39 -19.51 -5.33 10.32
C LEU A 39 -19.97 -3.88 10.49
N ASN A 40 -19.21 -2.91 9.95
CA ASN A 40 -19.52 -1.49 10.03
C ASN A 40 -18.92 -0.70 8.85
N ASN A 41 -19.75 -0.35 7.87
CA ASN A 41 -19.37 0.51 6.73
C ASN A 41 -20.46 1.57 6.48
N PRO A 42 -20.56 2.60 7.35
CA PRO A 42 -21.61 3.61 7.25
C PRO A 42 -21.45 4.53 6.02
N PHE A 43 -20.28 4.52 5.37
CA PHE A 43 -19.96 5.36 4.22
C PHE A 43 -20.00 4.62 2.89
N ASN A 44 -20.44 3.36 2.84
CA ASN A 44 -20.48 2.57 1.61
C ASN A 44 -19.13 2.52 0.87
N ILE A 45 -18.01 2.49 1.61
CA ILE A 45 -16.65 2.37 1.07
C ILE A 45 -16.56 1.06 0.30
N ALA A 46 -16.07 1.12 -0.95
CA ALA A 46 -16.10 -0.02 -1.85
C ALA A 46 -15.08 -1.09 -1.47
N ASP A 47 -13.85 -0.67 -1.16
CA ASP A 47 -12.75 -1.54 -0.75
C ASP A 47 -11.73 -0.71 0.05
N SER A 48 -11.12 -1.33 1.05
CA SER A 48 -10.11 -0.71 1.91
C SER A 48 -8.86 -0.25 1.15
N VAL A 49 -8.53 -0.88 0.01
CA VAL A 49 -7.36 -0.50 -0.81
C VAL A 49 -7.42 0.96 -1.29
N PHE A 50 -8.62 1.50 -1.51
CA PHE A 50 -8.80 2.89 -1.95
C PHE A 50 -8.29 3.91 -0.94
N GLY A 51 -8.20 3.55 0.35
CA GLY A 51 -7.60 4.39 1.38
C GLY A 51 -6.12 4.70 1.14
N PHE A 52 -5.40 3.83 0.42
CA PHE A 52 -3.97 3.98 0.15
C PHE A 52 -3.65 4.67 -1.16
N LEU A 53 -4.65 4.92 -2.01
CA LEU A 53 -4.45 5.55 -3.29
C LEU A 53 -4.39 7.07 -3.18
N GLY A 54 -3.77 7.70 -4.17
CA GLY A 54 -3.85 9.15 -4.36
C GLY A 54 -5.30 9.60 -4.59
N ALA A 55 -5.62 10.84 -4.21
CA ALA A 55 -6.99 11.38 -4.13
C ALA A 55 -7.87 11.10 -5.38
N ALA A 56 -7.30 11.21 -6.58
CA ALA A 56 -8.04 10.97 -7.83
C ALA A 56 -8.53 9.51 -7.96
N ALA A 57 -7.68 8.54 -7.64
CA ALA A 57 -8.03 7.12 -7.69
C ALA A 57 -8.84 6.68 -6.46
N ALA A 58 -8.58 7.28 -5.29
CA ALA A 58 -9.35 7.05 -4.07
C ALA A 58 -10.84 7.37 -4.25
N ALA A 59 -11.18 8.39 -5.05
CA ALA A 59 -12.56 8.81 -5.30
C ALA A 59 -13.45 7.70 -5.90
N ASP A 60 -12.88 6.77 -6.68
CA ASP A 60 -13.64 5.69 -7.33
C ASP A 60 -14.22 4.69 -6.32
N GLY A 61 -13.62 4.57 -5.13
CA GLY A 61 -14.06 3.66 -4.08
C GLY A 61 -14.42 4.33 -2.75
N ALA A 62 -14.47 5.67 -2.72
CA ALA A 62 -14.71 6.45 -1.51
C ALA A 62 -16.12 6.31 -0.93
N GLY A 63 -17.09 5.83 -1.73
CA GLY A 63 -18.50 5.78 -1.33
C GLY A 63 -19.02 7.18 -1.02
N ASP A 64 -19.53 7.38 0.18
CA ASP A 64 -20.06 8.65 0.69
C ASP A 64 -18.98 9.54 1.34
N VAL A 65 -17.71 9.08 1.39
CA VAL A 65 -16.60 9.90 1.88
C VAL A 65 -16.27 10.98 0.85
N THR A 66 -16.44 12.25 1.23
CA THR A 66 -16.17 13.39 0.35
C THR A 66 -14.74 13.92 0.43
N ASN A 67 -14.09 13.74 1.58
CA ASN A 67 -12.70 14.11 1.80
C ASN A 67 -11.80 12.89 1.59
N THR A 68 -11.31 12.72 0.36
CA THR A 68 -10.46 11.58 -0.01
C THR A 68 -9.11 11.57 0.69
N ASP A 69 -8.66 12.71 1.25
CA ASP A 69 -7.44 12.74 2.09
C ASP A 69 -7.67 12.05 3.45
N CYS A 70 -8.94 11.97 3.86
CA CYS A 70 -9.38 11.29 5.07
C CYS A 70 -9.88 9.86 4.85
N LEU A 71 -9.94 9.37 3.60
CA LEU A 71 -10.52 8.06 3.30
C LEU A 71 -9.88 6.91 4.09
N GLN A 72 -8.55 6.88 4.22
CA GLN A 72 -7.87 5.90 5.04
C GLN A 72 -8.28 5.97 6.52
N GLN A 73 -8.33 7.18 7.09
CA GLN A 73 -8.72 7.38 8.48
C GLN A 73 -10.14 6.89 8.71
N ILE A 74 -11.08 7.30 7.85
CA ILE A 74 -12.49 6.95 7.96
C ILE A 74 -12.72 5.45 7.78
N THR A 75 -11.97 4.82 6.86
CA THR A 75 -11.98 3.36 6.67
C THR A 75 -11.52 2.64 7.93
N ALA A 76 -10.36 3.04 8.49
CA ALA A 76 -9.82 2.47 9.71
C ALA A 76 -10.75 2.67 10.91
N ASP A 77 -11.34 3.87 11.03
CA ASP A 77 -12.25 4.23 12.11
C ASP A 77 -13.55 3.43 12.07
N SER A 78 -14.10 3.25 10.86
CA SER A 78 -15.30 2.41 10.65
C SER A 78 -15.01 0.95 11.02
N ALA A 79 -13.89 0.39 10.56
CA ALA A 79 -13.47 -0.96 10.88
C ALA A 79 -13.21 -1.15 12.39
N PHE A 80 -12.55 -0.18 13.03
CA PHE A 80 -12.29 -0.19 14.47
C PHE A 80 -13.58 -0.16 15.29
N THR A 81 -14.55 0.69 14.94
CA THR A 81 -15.87 0.72 15.59
C THR A 81 -16.59 -0.63 15.48
N GLY A 82 -16.52 -1.28 14.31
CA GLY A 82 -17.09 -2.61 14.11
C GLY A 82 -16.43 -3.66 15.01
N ALA A 83 -15.10 -3.72 14.99
CA ALA A 83 -14.32 -4.64 15.82
C ALA A 83 -14.54 -4.43 17.32
N LYS A 84 -14.53 -3.17 17.77
CA LYS A 84 -14.77 -2.77 19.16
C LYS A 84 -16.15 -3.19 19.64
N THR A 85 -17.17 -3.01 18.79
CA THR A 85 -18.54 -3.46 19.08
C THR A 85 -18.63 -4.99 19.20
N ALA A 86 -17.86 -5.72 18.39
CA ALA A 86 -17.79 -7.18 18.43
C ALA A 86 -16.90 -7.72 19.58
N GLY A 87 -16.11 -6.88 20.24
CA GLY A 87 -15.11 -7.29 21.23
C GLY A 87 -13.89 -7.99 20.61
N ASP A 88 -13.63 -7.73 19.32
CA ASP A 88 -12.54 -8.33 18.56
C ASP A 88 -11.25 -7.50 18.69
N ILE A 89 -10.36 -7.94 19.57
CA ILE A 89 -9.06 -7.27 19.81
C ILE A 89 -8.17 -7.32 18.57
N ASP A 90 -8.15 -8.44 17.85
CA ASP A 90 -7.32 -8.60 16.65
C ASP A 90 -7.83 -7.71 15.53
N GLY A 91 -9.16 -7.63 15.36
CA GLY A 91 -9.80 -6.69 14.45
C GLY A 91 -9.49 -5.22 14.77
N MET A 92 -9.54 -4.83 16.05
CA MET A 92 -9.15 -3.49 16.49
C MET A 92 -7.66 -3.22 16.18
N ALA A 93 -6.78 -4.19 16.44
CA ALA A 93 -5.36 -4.07 16.13
C ALA A 93 -5.10 -3.90 14.63
N ASN A 94 -5.78 -4.69 13.78
CA ASN A 94 -5.67 -4.59 12.33
C ASN A 94 -6.09 -3.20 11.82
N ALA A 95 -7.17 -2.63 12.37
CA ALA A 95 -7.62 -1.28 12.02
C ALA A 95 -6.61 -0.20 12.44
N LEU A 96 -5.99 -0.32 13.62
CA LEU A 96 -4.93 0.59 14.07
C LEU A 96 -3.69 0.51 13.18
N ILE A 97 -3.26 -0.70 12.81
CA ILE A 97 -2.10 -0.90 11.93
C ILE A 97 -2.40 -0.32 10.54
N PHE A 98 -3.58 -0.61 9.98
CA PHE A 98 -4.04 -0.02 8.72
C PHE A 98 -4.00 1.51 8.73
N ARG A 99 -4.37 2.14 9.85
CA ARG A 99 -4.34 3.61 10.01
C ARG A 99 -2.91 4.17 9.89
N ALA A 100 -1.92 3.44 10.37
CA ALA A 100 -0.51 3.86 10.39
C ALA A 100 0.22 3.62 9.06
N LEU A 101 -0.28 2.72 8.22
CA LEU A 101 0.34 2.39 6.94
C LEU A 101 0.47 3.62 6.04
N GLU A 102 1.55 3.67 5.27
CA GLU A 102 1.83 4.74 4.31
C GLU A 102 0.77 4.80 3.22
N ARG A 103 0.29 5.99 2.88
CA ARG A 103 -0.53 6.21 1.68
C ARG A 103 0.37 6.53 0.49
N ASN A 104 0.10 5.91 -0.65
CA ASN A 104 0.84 6.12 -1.88
C ASN A 104 0.73 7.59 -2.35
N SER A 105 1.87 8.20 -2.63
CA SER A 105 1.99 9.52 -3.26
C SER A 105 2.39 9.36 -4.74
N LEU A 106 2.22 10.41 -5.54
CA LEU A 106 2.49 10.33 -6.98
C LEU A 106 3.99 10.30 -7.32
N SER A 107 4.86 10.56 -6.35
CA SER A 107 6.30 10.61 -6.55
C SER A 107 7.11 10.31 -5.30
N VAL A 108 8.27 9.67 -5.48
CA VAL A 108 9.18 9.37 -4.38
C VAL A 108 9.62 10.64 -3.65
N GLY A 109 9.46 10.64 -2.34
CA GLY A 109 9.77 11.75 -1.44
C GLY A 109 8.66 12.80 -1.33
N GLU A 110 7.54 12.62 -2.03
CA GLU A 110 6.35 13.44 -1.84
C GLU A 110 5.58 12.99 -0.60
N ARG A 111 5.23 13.97 0.23
CA ARG A 111 4.47 13.77 1.47
C ARG A 111 3.00 13.61 1.15
N SER A 112 2.40 12.53 1.64
CA SER A 112 0.97 12.26 1.48
C SER A 112 0.14 13.20 2.35
N ALA A 113 -0.93 13.74 1.77
CA ALA A 113 -1.84 14.66 2.47
C ALA A 113 -2.38 14.02 3.76
N LEU A 114 -2.26 14.75 4.87
CA LEU A 114 -2.80 14.34 6.16
C LEU A 114 -4.31 14.59 6.20
N CYS A 115 -5.04 13.64 6.78
CA CYS A 115 -6.44 13.87 7.11
C CYS A 115 -6.56 15.01 8.13
N ASN A 116 -7.48 15.95 7.89
CA ASN A 116 -7.75 17.09 8.75
C ASN A 116 -9.07 16.95 9.54
N GLU A 117 -9.73 15.81 9.44
CA GLU A 117 -10.95 15.49 10.19
C GLU A 117 -10.62 14.72 11.46
N THR A 118 -11.53 14.81 12.44
CA THR A 118 -11.39 14.08 13.71
C THR A 118 -12.07 12.71 13.58
N ALA A 119 -11.33 11.64 13.84
CA ALA A 119 -11.89 10.30 13.93
C ALA A 119 -12.84 10.18 15.15
N GLU A 120 -13.86 9.33 15.04
CA GLU A 120 -14.78 9.03 16.12
C GLU A 120 -14.07 8.30 17.26
N ASN A 121 -13.18 7.35 16.93
CA ASN A 121 -12.41 6.63 17.94
C ASN A 121 -11.12 7.40 18.31
N PRO A 122 -10.90 7.71 19.59
CA PRO A 122 -9.67 8.38 20.03
C PRO A 122 -8.41 7.56 19.77
N GLU A 123 -8.51 6.23 19.74
CA GLU A 123 -7.39 5.34 19.41
C GLU A 123 -6.93 5.55 17.95
N ILE A 124 -7.87 5.73 17.02
CA ILE A 124 -7.59 6.04 15.62
C ILE A 124 -7.10 7.48 15.46
N ALA A 125 -7.71 8.43 16.19
CA ALA A 125 -7.31 9.84 16.16
C ALA A 125 -5.88 10.07 16.69
N ALA A 126 -5.36 9.18 17.53
CA ALA A 126 -4.01 9.27 18.09
C ALA A 126 -2.91 8.87 17.09
N ILE A 127 -3.27 8.34 15.92
CA ILE A 127 -2.34 7.80 14.93
C ILE A 127 -2.54 8.53 13.59
N SER A 128 -1.45 9.04 13.02
CA SER A 128 -1.39 9.47 11.63
C SER A 128 -0.75 8.38 10.75
N GLN A 129 -0.88 8.51 9.44
CA GLN A 129 -0.21 7.61 8.51
C GLN A 129 1.28 7.90 8.38
N HIS A 130 2.09 6.87 8.12
CA HIS A 130 3.46 7.02 7.67
C HIS A 130 3.55 7.89 6.42
N GLN A 131 4.67 8.60 6.30
CA GLN A 131 5.06 9.38 5.14
C GLN A 131 6.09 8.62 4.32
N ASP A 132 6.23 9.00 3.05
CA ASP A 132 7.25 8.45 2.17
C ASP A 132 8.63 8.55 2.85
N PRO A 133 9.36 7.43 2.99
CA PRO A 133 10.65 7.39 3.70
C PRO A 133 11.73 8.29 3.09
N ALA A 134 11.60 8.70 1.82
CA ALA A 134 12.49 9.64 1.15
C ALA A 134 12.11 11.11 1.41
N SER A 135 10.96 11.40 2.03
CA SER A 135 10.56 12.76 2.39
C SER A 135 11.41 13.34 3.52
N GLU A 136 11.59 14.66 3.49
CA GLU A 136 12.27 15.38 4.57
C GLU A 136 11.55 15.15 5.91
N GLY A 137 12.31 14.72 6.92
CA GLY A 137 11.82 14.46 8.28
C GLY A 137 11.08 13.12 8.48
N ALA A 138 10.83 12.34 7.43
CA ALA A 138 10.00 11.13 7.51
C ALA A 138 10.54 10.07 8.46
N ALA A 139 11.87 9.93 8.59
CA ALA A 139 12.45 8.93 9.49
C ALA A 139 12.07 9.15 10.97
N GLU A 140 12.11 10.39 11.45
CA GLU A 140 11.74 10.71 12.84
C GLU A 140 10.22 10.65 13.02
N GLU A 141 9.47 11.09 12.01
CA GLU A 141 8.00 11.11 12.03
C GLU A 141 7.40 9.70 11.98
N ASN A 142 7.84 8.84 11.07
CA ASN A 142 7.40 7.44 10.97
C ASN A 142 7.73 6.67 12.25
N LYS A 143 8.88 6.97 12.88
CA LYS A 143 9.21 6.42 14.19
C LYS A 143 8.24 6.88 15.28
N ALA A 144 7.86 8.15 15.29
CA ALA A 144 6.88 8.68 16.24
C ALA A 144 5.49 8.05 16.02
N ILE A 145 5.09 7.85 14.76
CA ILE A 145 3.84 7.19 14.39
C ILE A 145 3.84 5.72 14.84
N THR A 146 4.92 4.98 14.56
CA THR A 146 5.07 3.59 15.02
C THR A 146 4.99 3.50 16.54
N LEU A 147 5.59 4.46 17.27
CA LEU A 147 5.50 4.52 18.73
C LEU A 147 4.07 4.82 19.21
N ALA A 148 3.36 5.73 18.56
CA ALA A 148 1.96 6.02 18.87
C ALA A 148 1.07 4.81 18.62
N LEU A 149 1.26 4.10 17.51
CA LEU A 149 0.59 2.83 17.20
C LEU A 149 0.85 1.78 18.29
N ALA A 150 2.11 1.58 18.69
CA ALA A 150 2.47 0.64 19.76
C ALA A 150 1.75 0.97 21.09
N GLN A 151 1.62 2.26 21.41
CA GLN A 151 0.86 2.69 22.59
C GLN A 151 -0.63 2.34 22.48
N GLN A 152 -1.26 2.60 21.33
CA GLN A 152 -2.69 2.28 21.15
C GLN A 152 -2.94 0.77 21.16
N LEU A 153 -2.08 -0.03 20.53
CA LEU A 153 -2.14 -1.49 20.58
C LEU A 153 -2.07 -2.00 22.03
N ALA A 154 -1.14 -1.49 22.84
CA ALA A 154 -1.04 -1.85 24.25
C ALA A 154 -2.29 -1.44 25.06
N LEU A 155 -2.89 -0.27 24.76
CA LEU A 155 -4.08 0.22 25.46
C LEU A 155 -5.32 -0.64 25.21
N ILE A 156 -5.47 -1.19 24.00
CA ILE A 156 -6.58 -2.11 23.67
C ILE A 156 -6.28 -3.56 24.10
N GLY A 157 -5.09 -3.85 24.61
CA GLY A 157 -4.67 -5.17 25.06
C GLY A 157 -4.06 -6.08 23.98
N ALA A 158 -3.69 -5.52 22.82
CA ALA A 158 -2.95 -6.22 21.76
C ALA A 158 -1.42 -6.18 22.02
N ASP A 159 -0.66 -6.97 21.26
CA ASP A 159 0.81 -6.94 21.32
C ASP A 159 1.35 -5.65 20.68
N PRO A 160 2.03 -4.77 21.43
CA PRO A 160 2.61 -3.54 20.88
C PRO A 160 3.69 -3.79 19.82
N GLN A 161 4.30 -4.99 19.75
CA GLN A 161 5.28 -5.32 18.72
C GLN A 161 4.66 -5.41 17.32
N LEU A 162 3.34 -5.61 17.21
CA LEU A 162 2.64 -5.57 15.92
C LEU A 162 2.76 -4.20 15.23
N ALA A 163 3.09 -3.14 15.97
CA ALA A 163 3.37 -1.84 15.38
C ALA A 163 4.52 -1.88 14.36
N LEU A 164 5.50 -2.79 14.52
CA LEU A 164 6.61 -2.92 13.59
C LEU A 164 6.17 -3.40 12.20
N GLU A 165 4.98 -4.01 12.10
CA GLU A 165 4.40 -4.47 10.84
C GLU A 165 3.79 -3.31 10.02
N SER A 166 3.74 -2.08 10.55
CA SER A 166 3.37 -0.88 9.78
C SER A 166 4.56 -0.17 9.12
N GLY A 167 5.79 -0.69 9.32
CA GLY A 167 7.02 -0.05 8.89
C GLY A 167 7.06 0.27 7.39
N THR A 168 7.72 1.37 7.04
CA THR A 168 8.00 1.70 5.65
C THR A 168 9.22 0.93 5.14
N PHE A 169 9.31 0.80 3.83
CA PHE A 169 10.48 0.21 3.18
C PHE A 169 11.63 1.21 3.09
N PRO A 170 12.84 0.77 2.70
CA PRO A 170 13.93 1.70 2.41
C PRO A 170 13.50 2.77 1.39
N PRO A 171 13.97 4.02 1.52
CA PRO A 171 13.62 5.09 0.61
C PRO A 171 14.01 4.77 -0.83
N GLY A 172 13.10 5.04 -1.77
CA GLY A 172 13.41 5.05 -3.18
C GLY A 172 14.26 6.26 -3.57
N GLU A 173 14.62 6.34 -4.85
CA GLU A 173 15.34 7.49 -5.39
C GLU A 173 14.40 8.65 -5.71
N LEU A 174 14.73 9.85 -5.21
CA LEU A 174 13.96 11.07 -5.47
C LEU A 174 13.83 11.31 -6.99
N GLY A 175 12.60 11.52 -7.45
CA GLY A 175 12.31 11.74 -8.87
C GLY A 175 12.25 10.46 -9.72
N SER A 176 12.48 9.28 -9.15
CA SER A 176 12.17 8.01 -9.82
C SER A 176 10.66 7.90 -10.04
N ARG A 177 10.25 7.66 -11.29
CA ARG A 177 8.83 7.51 -11.66
C ARG A 177 8.22 6.19 -11.18
N CYS A 178 9.04 5.22 -10.80
CA CYS A 178 8.60 3.86 -10.50
C CYS A 178 9.14 3.33 -9.16
N GLY A 179 9.86 4.15 -8.38
CA GLY A 179 10.46 3.73 -7.10
C GLY A 179 11.53 2.64 -7.22
N ALA A 180 11.81 2.16 -8.43
CA ALA A 180 12.87 1.20 -8.70
C ALA A 180 14.25 1.86 -8.54
N GLY A 181 15.23 1.12 -8.03
CA GLY A 181 16.60 1.59 -7.92
C GLY A 181 17.26 1.80 -9.29
N GLU A 182 18.32 2.62 -9.32
CA GLU A 182 18.99 3.09 -10.55
C GLU A 182 19.34 1.96 -11.53
N ALA A 183 19.84 0.81 -11.03
CA ALA A 183 20.19 -0.33 -11.87
C ALA A 183 18.97 -0.96 -12.58
N THR A 184 17.83 -1.01 -11.89
CA THR A 184 16.58 -1.54 -12.45
C THR A 184 15.99 -0.57 -13.46
N VAL A 185 16.03 0.73 -13.16
CA VAL A 185 15.59 1.77 -14.09
C VAL A 185 16.46 1.75 -15.35
N ALA A 186 17.79 1.73 -15.19
CA ALA A 186 18.74 1.67 -16.29
C ALA A 186 18.52 0.43 -17.17
N ALA A 187 18.31 -0.75 -16.58
CA ALA A 187 18.01 -1.97 -17.34
C ALA A 187 16.69 -1.86 -18.13
N CYS A 188 15.64 -1.29 -17.52
CA CYS A 188 14.36 -1.04 -18.20
C CYS A 188 14.48 -0.01 -19.32
N GLU A 189 15.28 1.05 -19.13
CA GLU A 189 15.56 2.06 -20.17
C GLU A 189 16.38 1.47 -21.32
N ASP A 190 17.39 0.64 -21.03
CA ASP A 190 18.17 -0.09 -22.02
C ASP A 190 17.28 -1.05 -22.82
N GLY A 191 16.37 -1.76 -22.15
CA GLY A 191 15.38 -2.60 -22.81
C GLY A 191 14.42 -1.82 -23.68
N ALA A 192 13.91 -0.69 -23.20
CA ALA A 192 13.03 0.18 -23.97
C ALA A 192 13.74 0.77 -25.20
N ALA A 193 15.02 1.13 -25.07
CA ALA A 193 15.85 1.59 -26.17
C ALA A 193 16.09 0.47 -27.20
N ALA A 194 16.37 -0.76 -26.76
CA ALA A 194 16.56 -1.91 -27.64
C ALA A 194 15.29 -2.29 -28.42
N ALA A 195 14.12 -2.11 -27.82
CA ALA A 195 12.82 -2.37 -28.44
C ALA A 195 12.33 -1.22 -29.35
N SER A 196 12.95 -0.05 -29.28
CA SER A 196 12.50 1.15 -29.99
C SER A 196 12.58 0.98 -31.51
N GLY A 197 11.46 1.25 -32.20
CA GLY A 197 11.34 1.11 -33.66
C GLY A 197 11.14 -0.33 -34.15
N LEU A 198 11.02 -1.30 -33.25
CA LEU A 198 10.61 -2.67 -33.54
C LEU A 198 9.11 -2.85 -33.25
N GLU A 199 8.49 -3.85 -33.86
CA GLU A 199 7.08 -4.16 -33.64
C GLU A 199 6.89 -5.64 -33.26
N GLY A 200 5.82 -5.92 -32.51
CA GLY A 200 5.39 -7.27 -32.16
C GLY A 200 6.45 -8.09 -31.45
N GLU A 201 6.66 -9.31 -31.91
CA GLU A 201 7.57 -10.27 -31.29
C GLU A 201 9.04 -9.80 -31.26
N GLN A 202 9.47 -9.02 -32.26
CA GLN A 202 10.84 -8.49 -32.30
C GLN A 202 11.10 -7.47 -31.19
N ALA A 203 10.13 -6.58 -30.92
CA ALA A 203 10.23 -5.63 -29.84
C ALA A 203 10.32 -6.34 -28.48
N ALA A 204 9.48 -7.36 -28.28
CA ALA A 204 9.46 -8.15 -27.04
C ALA A 204 10.77 -8.92 -26.83
N GLN A 205 11.32 -9.56 -27.87
CA GLN A 205 12.60 -10.26 -27.78
C GLN A 205 13.76 -9.31 -27.50
N ALA A 206 13.79 -8.13 -28.14
CA ALA A 206 14.83 -7.14 -27.91
C ALA A 206 14.80 -6.59 -26.48
N PHE A 207 13.61 -6.30 -25.96
CA PHE A 207 13.41 -5.87 -24.58
C PHE A 207 13.87 -6.94 -23.58
N ASN A 208 13.39 -8.19 -23.72
CA ASN A 208 13.72 -9.28 -22.81
C ASN A 208 15.22 -9.63 -22.85
N SER A 209 15.81 -9.65 -24.04
CA SER A 209 17.24 -9.92 -24.19
C SER A 209 18.10 -8.85 -23.52
N ALA A 210 17.67 -7.58 -23.49
CA ALA A 210 18.37 -6.51 -22.79
C ALA A 210 18.29 -6.67 -21.25
N LEU A 211 17.20 -7.26 -20.76
CA LEU A 211 17.03 -7.62 -19.35
C LEU A 211 17.67 -8.96 -18.96
N GLY A 212 18.24 -9.70 -19.92
CA GLY A 212 18.80 -11.04 -19.69
C GLY A 212 17.76 -12.13 -19.44
N LEU A 213 16.53 -11.94 -19.94
CA LEU A 213 15.39 -12.84 -19.84
C LEU A 213 15.18 -13.68 -21.11
#